data_AF-A0A855K467-F1
#
_entry.id   AF-A0A855K467-F1
#
_cell.length_a   1.000
_cell.length_b   1.000
_cell.length_c   1.000
_cell.angle_alpha   90.00
_cell.angle_beta   90.00
_cell.angle_gamma   90.00
#
_symmetry.space_group_name_H-M   'P 1'
#
loop_
_entity.id
_entity.type
_entity.pdbx_description
1 polymer ?
#
loop_
_entity_poly.entity_id
_entity_poly.type
_entity_poly.pdbx_seq_one_letter_code
_entity_poly.pdbx_strand_id
1 'polypeptide(L)'
;LETTLLDLGDRPEDRTLIDTAFRALHTIKGSGAMFGFEQVAAFTHDFETAFDRVRRGEVPVGRDLVNVSLSAKDFIRGLIEEPEAS
;
A
#
# COMPACT_ATOMS: atom_id res chain seq x y z
N LEU A 1 -4.66 1.25 -7.34
CA LEU A 1 -4.53 1.06 -5.87
C LEU A 1 -5.69 1.68 -5.12
N GLU A 2 -5.97 2.98 -5.30
CA GLU A 2 -7.09 3.66 -4.60
C GLU A 2 -8.44 2.94 -4.73
N THR A 3 -8.89 2.65 -5.96
CA THR A 3 -10.14 1.89 -6.20
C THR A 3 -10.14 0.54 -5.47
N THR A 4 -9.01 -0.17 -5.50
CA THR A 4 -8.88 -1.47 -4.81
C THR A 4 -9.02 -1.34 -3.30
N LEU A 5 -8.47 -0.27 -2.70
CA LEU A 5 -8.58 -0.01 -1.27
C LEU A 5 -10.01 0.38 -0.87
N LEU A 6 -10.70 1.17 -1.70
CA LEU A 6 -12.12 1.51 -1.49
C LEU A 6 -13.00 0.26 -1.59
N ASP A 7 -12.83 -0.54 -2.63
CA ASP A 7 -13.55 -1.81 -2.80
C ASP A 7 -13.28 -2.78 -1.63
N LEU A 8 -12.07 -2.77 -1.08
CA LEU A 8 -11.69 -3.59 0.05
C LEU A 8 -12.39 -3.15 1.34
N GLY A 9 -12.75 -1.86 1.46
CA GLY A 9 -13.59 -1.35 2.54
C GLY A 9 -15.01 -1.89 2.52
N ASP A 10 -15.57 -2.10 1.32
CA ASP A 10 -16.90 -2.69 1.14
C ASP A 10 -16.87 -4.23 1.19
N ARG A 11 -15.76 -4.83 0.77
CA ARG A 11 -15.55 -6.30 0.68
C ARG A 11 -14.26 -6.71 1.40
N PRO A 12 -14.21 -6.62 2.74
CA PRO A 12 -12.99 -6.84 3.53
C PRO A 12 -12.42 -8.26 3.47
N GLU A 13 -13.24 -9.24 3.10
CA GLU A 13 -12.84 -10.65 3.01
C GLU A 13 -12.47 -11.09 1.59
N ASP A 14 -12.60 -10.20 0.60
CA ASP A 14 -12.30 -10.52 -0.80
C ASP A 14 -10.78 -10.63 -1.01
N ARG A 15 -10.28 -11.87 -0.94
CA ARG A 15 -8.85 -12.18 -1.13
C ARG A 15 -8.31 -11.70 -2.47
N THR A 16 -9.14 -11.58 -3.51
CA THR A 16 -8.70 -11.06 -4.81
C THR A 16 -8.31 -9.60 -4.70
N LEU A 17 -9.05 -8.80 -3.92
CA LEU A 17 -8.74 -7.40 -3.67
C LEU A 17 -7.48 -7.26 -2.82
N ILE A 18 -7.34 -8.08 -1.77
CA ILE A 18 -6.16 -8.10 -0.90
C ILE A 18 -4.90 -8.40 -1.72
N ASP A 19 -4.92 -9.47 -2.52
CA ASP A 19 -3.78 -9.85 -3.37
C ASP A 19 -3.47 -8.80 -4.43
N THR A 20 -4.49 -8.11 -4.95
CA THR A 20 -4.32 -7.04 -5.94
C THR A 20 -3.67 -5.80 -5.30
N ALA A 21 -4.09 -5.42 -4.10
CA ALA A 21 -3.44 -4.34 -3.34
C ALA A 21 -1.98 -4.70 -3.02
N PHE A 22 -1.73 -5.91 -2.53
CA PHE A 22 -0.38 -6.40 -2.23
C PHE A 22 0.55 -6.36 -3.45
N ARG A 23 0.09 -6.85 -4.61
CA ARG A 23 0.87 -6.79 -5.87
C ARG A 23 1.20 -5.36 -6.28
N ALA A 24 0.25 -4.44 -6.16
CA ALA A 24 0.49 -3.04 -6.48
C ALA A 24 1.56 -2.42 -5.58
N LEU A 25 1.54 -2.69 -4.27
CA LEU A 25 2.58 -2.26 -3.33
C LEU A 25 3.94 -2.85 -3.69
N HIS A 26 3.98 -4.15 -3.98
CA HIS A 26 5.21 -4.83 -4.37
C HIS A 26 5.84 -4.23 -5.64
N THR A 27 5.01 -3.88 -6.64
CA THR A 27 5.46 -3.17 -7.84
C THR A 27 6.01 -1.78 -7.52
N ILE A 28 5.32 -0.99 -6.70
CA ILE A 28 5.77 0.35 -6.31
C ILE A 28 7.11 0.29 -5.58
N LYS A 29 7.29 -0.66 -4.64
CA LYS A 29 8.57 -0.89 -3.95
C LYS A 29 9.68 -1.21 -4.95
N GLY A 30 9.42 -2.15 -5.86
CA GLY A 30 10.38 -2.56 -6.89
C GLY A 30 10.79 -1.41 -7.81
N SER A 31 9.80 -0.61 -8.27
CA SER A 31 10.05 0.58 -9.07
C SER A 31 10.80 1.66 -8.29
N GLY A 32 10.40 1.94 -7.04
CA GLY A 32 11.07 2.92 -6.18
C GLY A 32 12.55 2.59 -5.98
N ALA A 33 12.86 1.33 -5.67
CA ALA A 33 14.24 0.87 -5.53
C ALA A 33 15.02 0.95 -6.87
N MET A 34 14.37 0.60 -7.99
CA MET A 34 14.99 0.63 -9.32
C MET A 34 15.34 2.05 -9.78
N PHE A 35 14.52 3.04 -9.45
CA PHE A 35 14.71 4.45 -9.84
C PHE A 35 15.44 5.29 -8.78
N GLY A 36 15.90 4.69 -7.69
CA GLY A 36 16.64 5.39 -6.63
C GLY A 36 15.78 6.22 -5.67
N PHE A 37 14.45 6.01 -5.67
CA PHE A 37 13.55 6.60 -4.68
C PHE A 37 13.59 5.77 -3.39
N GLU A 38 14.68 5.86 -2.64
CA GLU A 38 14.93 5.04 -1.45
C GLU A 38 13.84 5.21 -0.38
N GLN A 39 13.37 6.44 -0.17
CA GLN A 39 12.29 6.74 0.79
C GLN A 39 10.96 6.09 0.40
N VAL A 40 10.62 6.11 -0.89
CA VAL A 40 9.44 5.41 -1.43
C VAL A 40 9.57 3.91 -1.23
N ALA A 41 10.74 3.35 -1.54
CA ALA A 41 10.99 1.91 -1.40
C ALA A 41 10.88 1.46 0.07
N ALA A 42 11.48 2.21 1.00
CA ALA A 42 11.44 1.93 2.43
C ALA A 42 10.01 2.01 2.98
N PHE A 43 9.29 3.10 2.71
CA PHE A 43 7.92 3.24 3.19
C PHE A 43 6.98 2.20 2.58
N THR A 44 7.12 1.91 1.28
CA THR A 44 6.28 0.91 0.62
C THR A 44 6.56 -0.51 1.14
N HIS A 45 7.80 -0.81 1.53
CA HIS A 45 8.14 -2.08 2.18
C HIS A 45 7.41 -2.28 3.52
N ASP A 46 7.37 -1.25 4.36
CA ASP A 46 6.64 -1.30 5.63
C ASP A 46 5.14 -1.49 5.41
N PHE A 47 4.61 -0.79 4.40
CA PHE A 47 3.21 -0.91 4.02
C PHE A 47 2.87 -2.29 3.43
N GLU A 48 3.74 -2.87 2.61
CA GLU A 48 3.63 -4.24 2.10
C GLU A 48 3.64 -5.26 3.24
N THR A 49 4.49 -5.05 4.26
CA THR A 49 4.56 -5.92 5.44
C THR A 49 3.27 -5.87 6.26
N ALA A 50 2.65 -4.70 6.41
CA ALA A 50 1.34 -4.58 7.05
C ALA A 50 0.25 -5.32 6.25
N PHE A 51 0.24 -5.17 4.92
CA PHE A 51 -0.69 -5.87 4.04
C PHE A 51 -0.48 -7.39 3.98
N ASP A 52 0.75 -7.87 4.17
CA ASP A 52 1.03 -9.31 4.28
C ASP A 52 0.31 -9.94 5.49
N ARG A 53 0.25 -9.23 6.63
CA ARG A 53 -0.51 -9.70 7.80
C ARG A 53 -2.01 -9.80 7.52
N VAL A 54 -2.54 -8.84 6.77
CA VAL A 54 -3.94 -8.85 6.31
C VAL A 54 -4.19 -10.04 5.40
N ARG A 55 -3.29 -10.28 4.44
CA ARG A 55 -3.33 -11.43 3.53
C ARG A 55 -3.28 -12.77 4.25
N ARG A 56 -2.51 -12.87 5.34
CA ARG A 56 -2.44 -14.06 6.21
C ARG A 56 -3.67 -14.24 7.10
N GLY A 57 -4.57 -13.24 7.16
CA GLY A 57 -5.73 -13.24 8.05
C GLY A 57 -5.37 -12.94 9.51
N GLU A 58 -4.18 -12.42 9.78
CA GLU A 58 -3.73 -12.03 11.12
C GLU A 58 -4.36 -10.69 11.57
N VAL A 59 -4.69 -9.84 10.60
CA VAL A 59 -5.33 -8.53 10.83
C VAL A 59 -6.57 -8.44 9.93
N PRO A 60 -7.77 -8.21 10.48
CA PRO A 60 -8.96 -8.02 9.66
C PRO A 60 -8.89 -6.69 8.91
N VAL A 61 -9.45 -6.65 7.70
CA VAL A 61 -9.66 -5.37 7.01
C VAL A 61 -10.78 -4.64 7.72
N GLY A 62 -10.42 -3.53 8.37
CA GLY A 62 -11.37 -2.58 8.95
C GLY A 62 -11.33 -1.23 8.23
N ARG A 63 -12.32 -0.39 8.54
CA ARG A 63 -12.41 0.98 8.00
C ARG A 63 -11.16 1.81 8.30
N ASP A 64 -10.56 1.62 9.47
CA ASP A 64 -9.33 2.30 9.86
C ASP A 64 -8.14 1.86 9.02
N LEU A 65 -8.03 0.57 8.71
CA LEU A 65 -6.98 0.05 7.82
C LEU A 65 -7.10 0.65 6.43
N VAL A 66 -8.32 0.73 5.87
CA VAL A 66 -8.57 1.34 4.56
C VAL A 66 -8.19 2.81 4.56
N ASN A 67 -8.59 3.57 5.58
CA ASN A 67 -8.25 4.99 5.70
C ASN A 67 -6.74 5.21 5.77
N VAL A 68 -6.05 4.46 6.65
CA VAL A 68 -4.59 4.51 6.76
C VAL A 68 -3.92 4.12 5.44
N SER A 69 -4.48 3.14 4.72
CA SER A 69 -3.97 2.69 3.43
C SER A 69 -4.10 3.76 2.34
N LEU A 70 -5.20 4.52 2.34
CA LEU A 70 -5.41 5.64 1.44
C LEU A 70 -4.41 6.78 1.75
N SER A 71 -4.24 7.13 3.02
CA SER A 71 -3.24 8.12 3.45
C SER A 71 -1.81 7.69 3.09
N ALA A 72 -1.47 6.41 3.29
CA ALA A 72 -0.17 5.86 2.91
C ALA A 72 0.08 5.94 1.39
N LYS A 73 -0.94 5.65 0.57
CA LYS A 73 -0.88 5.80 -0.88
C LYS A 73 -0.67 7.26 -1.30
N ASP A 74 -1.35 8.21 -0.64
CA ASP A 74 -1.16 9.63 -0.93
C ASP A 74 0.23 10.13 -0.51
N PHE A 75 0.75 9.64 0.62
CA PHE A 75 2.12 9.94 1.06
C PHE A 75 3.17 9.41 0.07
N ILE A 76 3.03 8.16 -0.40
CA ILE A 76 3.89 7.58 -1.45
C ILE A 76 3.87 8.45 -2.71
N ARG A 77 2.68 8.92 -3.12
CA ARG A 77 2.57 9.81 -4.29
C ARG A 77 3.34 11.11 -4.06
N GLY A 78 3.21 11.73 -2.88
CA GLY A 78 3.97 12.93 -2.51
C GLY A 78 5.48 12.74 -2.58
N LEU A 79 5.99 11.61 -2.08
CA LEU A 79 7.43 11.28 -2.16
C LEU A 79 7.95 11.12 -3.61
N ILE A 80 7.08 10.71 -4.55
CA ILE A 80 7.43 10.57 -5.97
C ILE A 80 7.34 11.93 -6.70
N GLU A 81 6.32 12.72 -6.41
CA GLU A 81 6.07 14.01 -7.05
C GLU A 81 7.02 15.11 -6.54
N GLU A 82 7.42 15.05 -5.26
CA GLU A 82 8.27 16.03 -4.59
C GLU A 82 9.46 15.37 -3.86
N PRO A 83 10.42 14.77 -4.59
CA PRO A 83 11.52 14.01 -3.99
C PRO A 83 12.50 14.86 -3.15
N GLU A 84 12.47 16.19 -3.25
CA GLU A 84 13.33 17.12 -2.48
C GLU A 84 12.67 17.63 -1.18
N ALA A 85 11.40 17.29 -0.91
CA ALA A 85 10.65 17.79 0.26
C ALA A 85 10.84 16.95 1.55
N SER A 86 11.75 15.97 1.54
CA SER A 86 12.07 15.11 2.70
C SER A 86 13.49 15.30 3.20
#